data_AF-A0A836TKJ1-F1
#
_entry.id   AF-A0A836TKJ1-F1
#
_cell.length_a   1.000
_cell.length_b   1.000
_cell.length_c   1.000
_cell.angle_alpha   90.00
_cell.angle_beta   90.00
_cell.angle_gamma   90.00
#
_symmetry.space_group_name_H-M   'P 1'
#
loop_
_entity.id
_entity.type
_entity.pdbx_description
1 polymer ?
#
loop_
_entity_poly.entity_id
_entity_poly.type
_entity_poly.pdbx_seq_one_letter_code
_entity_poly.pdbx_strand_id
1 'polypeptide(L)' 'MSIELLTIRDWIRYAVSQFEASDIFYGHGADNSYDEAIWLIMSGLHLPMDTLENF' A
#
# COMPACT_ATOMS: atom_id res chain seq x y z
N MET A 1 17.58 0.24 -18.20
CA MET A 1 17.43 0.27 -16.73
C MET A 1 15.99 0.59 -16.45
N SER A 2 15.18 -0.38 -15.98
CA SER A 2 13.79 -0.10 -15.61
C SER A 2 13.81 0.71 -14.31
N ILE A 3 13.24 1.90 -14.36
CA ILE A 3 12.99 2.71 -13.17
C ILE A 3 11.67 2.24 -12.57
N GLU A 4 11.74 1.48 -11.48
CA GLU A 4 10.58 1.01 -10.73
C GLU A 4 10.58 1.60 -9.32
N LEU A 5 9.39 1.67 -8.70
CA LEU A 5 9.21 2.13 -7.31
C LEU A 5 9.60 3.60 -7.05
N LEU A 6 9.28 4.48 -8.00
CA LEU A 6 9.58 5.91 -7.88
C LEU A 6 8.48 6.71 -7.19
N THR A 7 7.23 6.26 -7.34
CA THR A 7 6.07 6.95 -6.78
C THR A 7 5.48 6.17 -5.63
N ILE A 8 4.75 6.86 -4.75
CA ILE A 8 3.93 6.23 -3.71
C ILE A 8 3.02 5.15 -4.31
N ARG A 9 2.42 5.43 -5.47
CA ARG A 9 1.54 4.48 -6.17
C ARG A 9 2.30 3.21 -6.59
N ASP A 10 3.55 3.34 -7.02
CA ASP A 10 4.37 2.18 -7.36
C ASP A 10 4.66 1.32 -6.14
N TRP A 11 4.94 1.95 -5.00
CA TRP A 11 5.12 1.24 -3.73
C TRP A 11 3.84 0.53 -3.28
N ILE A 12 2.67 1.18 -3.40
CA ILE A 12 1.38 0.56 -3.07
C ILE A 12 1.13 -0.64 -3.98
N ARG A 13 1.27 -0.48 -5.30
CA ARG A 13 1.11 -1.57 -6.27
C ARG A 13 2.04 -2.74 -5.97
N TYR A 14 3.29 -2.44 -5.64
CA TYR A 14 4.26 -3.47 -5.28
C TYR A 14 3.87 -4.20 -4.00
N ALA A 15 3.52 -3.46 -2.93
CA ALA A 15 3.11 -4.04 -1.65
C ALA A 15 1.89 -4.95 -1.80
N VAL A 16 0.84 -4.49 -2.51
CA VAL A 16 -0.34 -5.30 -2.84
C VAL A 16 0.05 -6.58 -3.55
N SER A 17 0.94 -6.50 -4.54
CA SER A 17 1.39 -7.68 -5.29
C SER A 17 2.12 -8.69 -4.39
N GLN A 18 2.88 -8.22 -3.39
CA GLN A 18 3.55 -9.09 -2.43
C GLN A 18 2.57 -9.69 -1.41
N PHE A 19 1.58 -8.91 -0.98
CA PHE A 19 0.57 -9.33 -0.02
C PHE A 19 -0.32 -10.42 -0.60
N GLU A 20 -0.85 -10.22 -1.80
CA GLU A 20 -1.68 -11.21 -2.49
C GLU A 20 -0.88 -12.49 -2.87
N ALA A 21 0.44 -12.37 -3.03
CA ALA A 21 1.32 -13.52 -3.28
C ALA A 21 1.74 -14.26 -2.01
N SER A 22 1.37 -13.75 -0.82
CA SER A 22 1.78 -14.29 0.47
C SER A 22 0.56 -14.71 1.29
N ASP A 23 0.74 -15.69 2.18
CA ASP A 23 -0.32 -16.08 3.13
C ASP A 23 -0.17 -15.26 4.41
N ILE A 24 -0.66 -14.01 4.38
CA ILE A 24 -0.59 -13.05 5.48
C ILE A 24 -1.98 -12.61 5.95
N PHE A 25 -2.04 -12.14 7.19
CA PHE A 25 -3.24 -11.53 7.75
C PHE A 25 -3.16 -10.00 7.62
N TYR A 26 -4.26 -9.37 7.20
CA TYR A 26 -4.39 -7.92 7.12
C TYR A 26 -4.89 -7.37 8.46
N GLY A 27 -4.13 -6.44 9.05
CA GLY A 27 -4.42 -5.85 10.35
C GLY A 27 -5.29 -4.60 10.25
N HIS A 28 -5.33 -3.82 11.33
CA HIS A 28 -5.79 -2.41 11.33
C HIS A 28 -7.23 -2.14 10.87
N GLY A 29 -8.07 -3.17 10.73
CA GLY A 29 -9.42 -3.05 10.17
C GLY A 29 -9.45 -2.97 8.65
N ALA A 30 -8.34 -3.31 7.97
CA ALA A 30 -8.28 -3.45 6.53
C ALA A 30 -8.86 -4.80 6.11
N ASP A 31 -9.81 -4.77 5.16
CA ASP A 31 -10.46 -5.98 4.65
C ASP A 31 -9.72 -6.59 3.44
N ASN A 32 -8.73 -5.88 2.89
CA ASN A 32 -7.99 -6.31 1.71
C ASN A 32 -6.53 -5.81 1.70
N SER A 33 -5.73 -6.36 0.79
CA SER A 33 -4.31 -6.01 0.61
C SER A 33 -4.07 -4.53 0.32
N TYR A 34 -5.00 -3.87 -0.38
CA TYR A 34 -4.84 -2.50 -0.82
C TYR A 34 -4.97 -1.52 0.35
N ASP A 35 -5.99 -1.70 1.18
CA ASP A 35 -6.21 -0.87 2.36
C ASP A 35 -5.06 -1.04 3.36
N GLU A 36 -4.57 -2.26 3.58
CA GLU A 36 -3.41 -2.52 4.45
C GLU A 36 -2.13 -1.90 3.87
N ALA A 37 -1.92 -2.00 2.55
CA ALA A 37 -0.74 -1.40 1.89
C ALA A 37 -0.76 0.13 1.98
N ILE A 38 -1.92 0.76 1.77
CA ILE A 38 -2.09 2.19 1.98
C ILE A 38 -1.77 2.55 3.42
N TRP A 39 -2.36 1.82 4.38
CA TRP A 39 -2.20 2.12 5.79
C TRP A 39 -0.72 2.06 6.20
N LEU A 40 0.00 1.01 5.80
CA LEU A 40 1.41 0.85 6.14
C LEU A 40 2.30 1.91 5.47
N ILE A 41 2.09 2.18 4.18
CA ILE A 41 2.94 3.10 3.41
C ILE A 41 2.68 4.54 3.82
N MET A 42 1.42 4.97 3.91
CA MET A 42 1.08 6.33 4.33
C MET A 42 1.51 6.58 5.78
N SER A 43 1.27 5.63 6.70
CA SER A 43 1.72 5.76 8.09
C SER A 43 3.24 5.84 8.18
N GLY A 44 3.97 4.98 7.46
CA GLY A 44 5.43 4.99 7.45
C GLY A 44 6.01 6.31 6.90
N LEU A 45 5.32 6.93 5.94
CA LEU A 45 5.70 8.22 5.37
C LEU A 45 5.11 9.43 6.11
N HIS A 46 4.33 9.22 7.17
CA HIS A 46 3.61 10.25 7.91
C HIS A 46 2.69 11.11 7.02
N LEU A 47 2.06 10.48 6.03
CA LEU A 47 1.14 11.13 5.11
C LEU A 47 -0.32 10.99 5.58
N PRO A 48 -1.19 11.98 5.28
CA PRO A 48 -2.60 11.90 5.62
C PRO A 48 -3.32 10.83 4.79
N MET A 49 -4.09 9.96 5.47
CA MET A 49 -4.81 8.83 4.86
C MET A 49 -5.93 9.27 3.90
N ASP A 50 -6.62 10.38 4.20
CA ASP A 50 -7.68 10.96 3.36
C ASP A 50 -7.22 11.41 1.96
N THR A 51 -5.92 11.42 1.68
CA THR A 51 -5.42 11.89 0.38
C THR A 51 -5.70 10.93 -0.78
N LEU A 52 -6.10 9.69 -0.49
CA LEU A 52 -6.34 8.64 -1.50
C LEU A 52 -7.81 8.45 -1.88
N GLU A 53 -8.77 9.12 -1.21
CA GLU A 53 -10.21 9.02 -1.54
C GLU A 53 -10.57 9.53 -2.96
N ASN A 54 -9.62 10.14 -3.66
CA ASN A 54 -9.82 10.79 -4.96
C ASN A 54 -9.31 9.99 -6.17
N PHE A 55 -9.02 8.69 -6.04
CA PHE A 55 -8.48 7.88 -7.15
C PHE A 55 -9.20 6.56 -7.36
#